data_AF-A0A920BJ55-F1
#
_entry.id   AF-A0A920BJ55-F1
#
_cell.length_a   1.000
_cell.length_b   1.000
_cell.length_c   1.000
_cell.angle_alpha   90.00
_cell.angle_beta   90.00
_cell.angle_gamma   90.00
#
_symmetry.space_group_name_H-M   'P 1'
#
loop_
_entity.id
_entity.type
_entity.pdbx_description
1 polymer ?
#
loop_
_entity_poly.entity_id
_entity_poly.type
_entity_poly.pdbx_seq_one_letter_code
_entity_poly.pdbx_strand_id
1 'polypeptide(L)'
;MTTTDDHYFAQNSSRVAGRSEVGDRFGAALAVGDIDADGFADVVIGAPDDNYRPSNYYCRVRGTSACGNVGAVNILYGTANGLNAAGDQFFIQNSLLGSGSSRVNDEFGAALSLGDLNSDGFLDLVIGAPGKPSTVITTLALPTSSTATQTV
;
A
#
# COMPACT_ATOMS: atom_id res chain seq x y z
N MET A 1 1.63 -13.39 -26.89
CA MET A 1 2.07 -12.32 -25.98
C MET A 1 3.03 -11.44 -26.76
N THR A 2 2.63 -10.22 -27.09
CA THR A 2 3.51 -9.20 -27.66
C THR A 2 3.92 -8.29 -26.51
N THR A 3 5.23 -8.15 -26.26
CA THR A 3 5.83 -7.47 -25.09
C THR A 3 5.75 -5.94 -25.16
N THR A 4 4.80 -5.39 -25.93
CA THR A 4 4.71 -3.95 -26.21
C THR A 4 3.93 -3.17 -25.16
N ASP A 5 3.18 -3.84 -24.29
CA ASP A 5 2.43 -3.25 -23.15
C ASP A 5 2.95 -3.74 -21.78
N ASP A 6 4.13 -4.35 -21.73
CA ASP A 6 4.68 -4.84 -20.46
C ASP A 6 5.21 -3.66 -19.64
N HIS A 7 4.58 -3.38 -18.49
CA HIS A 7 5.04 -2.37 -17.54
C HIS A 7 5.78 -3.03 -16.37
N TYR A 8 6.99 -2.56 -16.06
CA TYR A 8 7.80 -3.06 -14.95
C TYR A 8 7.86 -2.03 -13.81
N PHE A 9 7.36 -2.42 -12.64
CA PHE A 9 7.47 -1.64 -11.41
C PHE A 9 8.17 -2.43 -10.30
N ALA A 10 9.15 -1.78 -9.68
CA ALA A 10 9.74 -2.18 -8.41
C ALA A 10 9.65 -0.98 -7.45
N GLN A 11 9.88 -1.17 -6.14
CA GLN A 11 9.86 -0.04 -5.20
C GLN A 11 10.88 1.07 -5.54
N ASN A 12 11.91 0.77 -6.33
CA ASN A 12 12.87 1.77 -6.81
C ASN A 12 12.51 2.36 -8.18
N SER A 13 11.40 1.94 -8.79
CA SER A 13 10.88 2.57 -10.00
C SER A 13 10.51 4.02 -9.71
N SER A 14 10.75 4.89 -10.69
CA SER A 14 10.43 6.31 -10.57
C SER A 14 8.96 6.49 -10.17
N ARG A 15 8.73 7.28 -9.12
CA ARG A 15 7.41 7.64 -8.57
C ARG A 15 6.66 6.55 -7.82
N VAL A 16 7.21 5.35 -7.68
CA VAL A 16 6.72 4.41 -6.65
C VAL A 16 7.19 4.93 -5.28
N ALA A 17 6.25 5.05 -4.35
CA ALA A 17 6.46 5.57 -3.03
C ALA A 17 7.06 4.48 -2.10
N GLY A 18 7.49 4.91 -0.91
CA GLY A 18 8.31 4.07 -0.04
C GLY A 18 9.80 4.14 -0.36
N ARG A 19 10.60 3.33 0.34
CA ARG A 19 12.03 3.21 0.09
C ARG A 19 12.32 1.78 -0.30
N SER A 20 12.93 1.59 -1.47
CA SER A 20 13.32 0.26 -1.93
C SER A 20 14.49 -0.30 -1.14
N GLU A 21 14.27 -1.46 -0.54
CA GLU A 21 15.26 -2.15 0.25
C GLU A 21 15.29 -3.64 -0.07
N VAL A 22 16.46 -4.26 0.12
CA VAL A 22 16.60 -5.71 -0.09
C VAL A 22 15.80 -6.41 1.00
N GLY A 23 14.83 -7.22 0.58
CA GLY A 23 14.06 -8.06 1.49
C GLY A 23 12.62 -7.59 1.76
N ASP A 24 12.19 -6.42 1.26
CA ASP A 24 10.83 -5.92 1.52
C ASP A 24 9.73 -6.77 0.86
N ARG A 25 10.14 -7.59 -0.12
CA ARG A 25 9.28 -8.49 -0.92
C ARG A 25 8.08 -7.76 -1.52
N PHE A 26 8.32 -6.58 -2.09
CA PHE A 26 7.35 -5.91 -2.94
C PHE A 26 6.84 -6.83 -4.04
N GLY A 27 5.51 -6.95 -4.16
CA GLY A 27 4.87 -7.91 -5.05
C GLY A 27 4.65 -9.30 -4.44
N ALA A 28 4.88 -9.48 -3.13
CA ALA A 28 4.56 -10.74 -2.44
C ALA A 28 3.06 -11.05 -2.42
N ALA A 29 2.23 -10.02 -2.44
CA ALA A 29 0.78 -10.11 -2.58
C ALA A 29 0.32 -9.05 -3.58
N LEU A 30 -0.70 -9.39 -4.38
CA LEU A 30 -1.30 -8.50 -5.37
C LEU A 30 -2.82 -8.59 -5.28
N ALA A 31 -3.50 -7.47 -5.49
CA ALA A 31 -4.92 -7.41 -5.81
C ALA A 31 -5.13 -6.42 -6.97
N VAL A 32 -6.10 -6.71 -7.84
CA VAL A 32 -6.38 -5.93 -9.05
C VAL A 32 -7.87 -5.62 -9.12
N GLY A 33 -8.20 -4.37 -9.42
CA GLY A 33 -9.56 -3.88 -9.53
C GLY A 33 -9.59 -2.37 -9.77
N ASP A 34 -10.70 -1.85 -10.27
CA ASP A 34 -10.91 -0.41 -10.45
C ASP A 34 -11.35 0.20 -9.10
N ILE A 35 -10.38 0.69 -8.32
CA ILE A 35 -10.57 1.10 -6.92
C ILE A 35 -11.11 2.53 -6.84
N ASP A 36 -10.72 3.38 -7.78
CA ASP A 36 -11.17 4.77 -7.85
C ASP A 36 -12.36 5.00 -8.81
N ALA A 37 -12.85 3.93 -9.45
CA ALA A 37 -14.00 3.90 -10.34
C ALA A 37 -13.83 4.78 -11.59
N ASP A 38 -12.60 4.89 -12.10
CA ASP A 38 -12.25 5.70 -13.27
C ASP A 38 -12.40 4.94 -14.61
N GLY A 39 -12.67 3.62 -14.54
CA GLY A 39 -12.82 2.74 -15.69
C GLY A 39 -11.54 1.97 -16.07
N PHE A 40 -10.44 2.16 -15.35
CA PHE A 40 -9.19 1.43 -15.53
C PHE A 40 -8.86 0.59 -14.30
N ALA A 41 -8.31 -0.61 -14.50
CA ALA A 41 -7.94 -1.47 -13.38
C ALA A 41 -6.65 -0.97 -12.71
N ASP A 42 -6.69 -0.85 -11.39
CA ASP A 42 -5.57 -0.51 -10.53
C ASP A 42 -4.89 -1.77 -9.98
N VAL A 43 -3.68 -1.59 -9.44
CA VAL A 43 -2.94 -2.67 -8.76
C VAL A 43 -2.54 -2.25 -7.35
N VAL A 44 -2.95 -3.08 -6.39
CA VAL A 44 -2.49 -3.00 -4.99
C VAL A 44 -1.34 -3.99 -4.80
N ILE A 45 -0.25 -3.50 -4.22
CA ILE A 45 1.00 -4.25 -4.09
C ILE A 45 1.44 -4.32 -2.63
N GLY A 46 1.51 -5.53 -2.09
CA GLY A 46 2.00 -5.79 -0.75
C GLY A 46 3.52 -5.86 -0.68
N ALA A 47 4.09 -5.26 0.36
CA ALA A 47 5.49 -5.38 0.77
C ALA A 47 5.54 -5.73 2.26
N PRO A 48 5.20 -6.98 2.64
CA PRO A 48 5.01 -7.37 4.05
C PRO A 48 6.27 -7.24 4.90
N ASP A 49 7.44 -7.24 4.28
CA ASP A 49 8.71 -7.16 4.98
C ASP A 49 9.36 -5.76 4.94
N ASP A 50 8.64 -4.74 4.43
CA ASP A 50 9.02 -3.31 4.55
C ASP A 50 9.21 -2.95 6.03
N ASN A 51 10.20 -2.11 6.35
CA ASN A 51 10.70 -2.02 7.73
C ASN A 51 10.87 -0.59 8.27
N TYR A 52 10.86 -0.50 9.61
CA TYR A 52 11.42 0.65 10.31
C TYR A 52 12.92 0.47 10.53
N ARG A 53 13.68 1.50 10.16
CA ARG A 53 15.14 1.58 10.35
C ARG A 53 15.54 2.37 11.58
N PRO A 54 16.75 2.18 12.13
CA PRO A 54 17.24 2.94 13.28
C PRO A 54 17.17 4.47 13.13
N SER A 55 17.26 4.98 11.90
CA SER A 55 17.15 6.42 11.61
C SER A 55 15.71 6.95 11.58
N ASN A 56 14.71 6.09 11.46
CA ASN A 56 13.28 6.43 11.48
C ASN A 56 12.90 7.04 12.84
N TYR A 57 12.02 8.05 12.82
CA TYR A 57 11.55 8.73 14.05
C TYR A 57 10.99 7.73 15.08
N TYR A 58 10.24 6.72 14.64
CA TYR A 58 9.68 5.70 15.50
C TYR A 58 10.76 4.93 16.28
N CYS A 59 11.80 4.47 15.57
CA CYS A 59 12.96 3.81 16.15
C CYS A 59 13.74 4.72 17.11
N ARG A 60 13.90 6.01 16.78
CA ARG A 60 14.59 6.97 17.66
C ARG A 60 13.88 7.18 18.98
N VAL A 61 12.54 7.18 18.97
CA VAL A 61 11.71 7.40 20.16
C VAL A 61 11.54 6.12 20.98
N ARG A 62 11.41 4.95 20.33
CA ARG A 62 11.13 3.67 21.01
C ARG A 62 12.34 2.75 21.19
N GLY A 63 13.49 3.12 20.66
CA GLY A 63 14.72 2.31 20.69
C GLY A 63 14.86 1.37 19.49
N THR A 64 16.08 0.86 19.29
CA THR A 64 16.44 0.01 18.15
C THR A 64 15.71 -1.34 18.12
N SER A 65 15.21 -1.81 19.26
CA SER A 65 14.36 -3.01 19.34
C SER A 65 12.97 -2.82 18.71
N ALA A 66 12.55 -1.58 18.46
CA ALA A 66 11.33 -1.25 17.73
C ALA A 66 11.54 -1.13 16.20
N CYS A 67 12.74 -1.44 15.71
CA CYS A 67 13.07 -1.48 14.29
C CYS A 67 12.92 -2.90 13.75
N GLY A 68 12.46 -3.02 12.52
CA GLY A 68 12.21 -4.31 11.87
C GLY A 68 10.99 -4.25 10.95
N ASN A 69 10.60 -5.41 10.44
CA ASN A 69 9.58 -5.57 9.40
C ASN A 69 8.21 -5.15 9.93
N VAL A 70 7.62 -4.09 9.41
CA VAL A 70 6.28 -3.62 9.79
C VAL A 70 5.25 -3.83 8.69
N GLY A 71 5.72 -3.97 7.45
CA GLY A 71 4.93 -4.13 6.25
C GLY A 71 4.33 -2.83 5.70
N ALA A 72 4.12 -2.82 4.39
CA ALA A 72 3.54 -1.71 3.64
C ALA A 72 2.69 -2.19 2.46
N VAL A 73 1.87 -1.27 1.92
CA VAL A 73 1.05 -1.47 0.73
C VAL A 73 1.20 -0.26 -0.20
N ASN A 74 1.35 -0.49 -1.49
CA ASN A 74 1.32 0.53 -2.55
C ASN A 74 0.09 0.35 -3.43
N ILE A 75 -0.37 1.42 -4.08
CA ILE A 75 -1.49 1.38 -5.02
C ILE A 75 -1.11 2.19 -6.25
N LEU A 76 -0.97 1.47 -7.37
CA LEU A 76 -0.67 2.06 -8.66
C LEU A 76 -1.96 2.14 -9.47
N TYR A 77 -2.35 3.35 -9.85
CA TYR A 77 -3.58 3.57 -10.60
C TYR A 77 -3.42 3.21 -12.07
N GLY A 78 -4.47 2.59 -12.62
CA GLY A 78 -4.62 2.32 -14.04
C GLY A 78 -4.83 3.61 -14.84
N THR A 79 -4.48 3.58 -16.13
CA THR A 79 -4.85 4.63 -17.08
C THR A 79 -5.04 4.00 -18.45
N ALA A 80 -5.52 4.80 -19.41
CA ALA A 80 -5.57 4.40 -20.82
C ALA A 80 -4.22 3.95 -21.42
N ASN A 81 -3.10 4.34 -20.80
CA ASN A 81 -1.74 3.96 -21.22
C ASN A 81 -1.12 2.89 -20.31
N GLY A 82 -1.92 2.16 -19.53
CA GLY A 82 -1.45 1.21 -18.52
C GLY A 82 -1.22 1.84 -17.15
N LEU A 83 -0.51 1.12 -16.28
CA LEU A 83 -0.29 1.54 -14.90
C LEU A 83 0.57 2.81 -14.82
N ASN A 84 0.16 3.71 -13.92
CA ASN A 84 0.83 4.97 -13.65
C ASN A 84 1.27 5.03 -12.18
N ALA A 85 2.59 5.05 -11.96
CA ALA A 85 3.13 5.27 -10.61
C ALA A 85 3.04 6.74 -10.17
N ALA A 86 2.79 7.69 -11.07
CA ALA A 86 2.53 9.07 -10.69
C ALA A 86 1.17 9.16 -9.98
N GLY A 87 1.21 9.34 -8.65
CA GLY A 87 0.01 9.34 -7.81
C GLY A 87 -0.09 8.11 -6.91
N ASP A 88 0.92 7.23 -6.90
CA ASP A 88 1.01 6.07 -6.01
C ASP A 88 0.65 6.43 -4.56
N GLN A 89 -0.24 5.64 -3.99
CA GLN A 89 -0.58 5.72 -2.58
C GLN A 89 0.21 4.69 -1.78
N PHE A 90 1.00 5.16 -0.83
CA PHE A 90 1.77 4.33 0.09
C PHE A 90 1.13 4.31 1.48
N PHE A 91 0.77 3.12 1.94
CA PHE A 91 0.14 2.90 3.23
C PHE A 91 0.97 2.00 4.13
N ILE A 92 1.00 2.38 5.40
CA ILE A 92 1.45 1.56 6.53
C ILE A 92 0.34 1.55 7.58
N GLN A 93 0.32 0.60 8.52
CA GLN A 93 -0.74 0.59 9.53
C GLN A 93 -0.86 1.92 10.30
N ASN A 94 0.26 2.61 10.56
CA ASN A 94 0.23 3.94 11.18
C ASN A 94 -0.56 5.00 10.39
N SER A 95 -0.56 4.96 9.05
CA SER A 95 -1.30 5.93 8.24
C SER A 95 -2.81 5.66 8.23
N LEU A 96 -3.22 4.42 8.49
CA LEU A 96 -4.63 3.99 8.45
C LEU A 96 -5.28 3.95 9.84
N LEU A 97 -4.53 3.53 10.86
CA LEU A 97 -5.04 3.27 12.21
C LEU A 97 -4.51 4.28 13.26
N GLY A 98 -3.67 5.21 12.82
CA GLY A 98 -3.04 6.23 13.68
C GLY A 98 -1.71 5.79 14.30
N SER A 99 -1.03 6.75 14.91
CA SER A 99 0.33 6.64 15.43
C SER A 99 0.50 5.51 16.45
N GLY A 100 1.44 4.61 16.21
CA GLY A 100 1.77 3.51 17.14
C GLY A 100 1.03 2.20 16.88
N SER A 101 0.28 2.13 15.78
CA SER A 101 -0.44 0.92 15.35
C SER A 101 0.50 -0.12 14.73
N SER A 102 1.51 0.32 13.97
CA SER A 102 2.54 -0.55 13.39
C SER A 102 3.46 -1.12 14.46
N ARG A 103 3.67 -2.44 14.42
CA ARG A 103 4.66 -3.17 15.22
C ARG A 103 5.55 -4.00 14.32
N VAL A 104 6.74 -4.27 14.83
CA VAL A 104 7.69 -5.18 14.18
C VAL A 104 7.09 -6.58 14.14
N ASN A 105 7.29 -7.25 13.01
CA ASN A 105 6.71 -8.51 12.59
C ASN A 105 5.19 -8.48 12.43
N ASP A 106 4.55 -7.33 12.14
CA ASP A 106 3.12 -7.33 11.84
C ASP A 106 2.81 -7.88 10.43
N GLU A 107 3.77 -7.80 9.51
CA GLU A 107 3.65 -8.27 8.12
C GLU A 107 2.46 -7.63 7.37
N PHE A 108 2.19 -6.34 7.60
CA PHE A 108 1.11 -5.63 6.92
C PHE A 108 1.28 -5.66 5.40
N GLY A 109 0.24 -6.09 4.68
CA GLY A 109 0.30 -6.29 3.23
C GLY A 109 0.68 -7.71 2.80
N ALA A 110 0.74 -8.68 3.73
CA ALA A 110 1.02 -10.08 3.40
C ALA A 110 -0.13 -10.78 2.65
N ALA A 111 -1.34 -10.25 2.74
CA ALA A 111 -2.50 -10.71 1.97
C ALA A 111 -3.36 -9.51 1.58
N LEU A 112 -3.94 -9.54 0.38
CA LEU A 112 -4.74 -8.45 -0.18
C LEU A 112 -6.00 -9.01 -0.84
N SER A 113 -7.12 -8.31 -0.68
CA SER A 113 -8.36 -8.57 -1.43
C SER A 113 -9.08 -7.25 -1.69
N LEU A 114 -9.76 -7.19 -2.83
CA LEU A 114 -10.66 -6.09 -3.18
C LEU A 114 -12.09 -6.60 -3.25
N GLY A 115 -13.05 -5.76 -2.87
CA GLY A 115 -14.48 -6.03 -3.04
C GLY A 115 -15.32 -4.88 -2.51
N ASP A 116 -16.49 -4.67 -3.09
CA ASP A 116 -17.47 -3.71 -2.57
C ASP A 116 -18.19 -4.35 -1.36
N LEU A 117 -17.69 -4.09 -0.15
CA LEU A 117 -18.15 -4.71 1.09
C LEU A 117 -19.29 -3.94 1.75
N ASN A 118 -19.46 -2.67 1.40
CA ASN A 118 -20.49 -1.79 1.96
C ASN A 118 -21.63 -1.47 0.97
N SER A 119 -21.53 -1.94 -0.28
CA SER A 119 -22.47 -1.70 -1.38
C SER A 119 -22.60 -0.22 -1.77
N ASP A 120 -21.51 0.55 -1.71
CA ASP A 120 -21.47 1.95 -2.14
C ASP A 120 -21.05 2.15 -3.61
N GLY A 121 -20.69 1.06 -4.30
CA GLY A 121 -20.28 1.06 -5.69
C GLY A 121 -18.79 1.27 -5.92
N PHE A 122 -17.98 1.37 -4.87
CA PHE A 122 -16.52 1.41 -4.94
C PHE A 122 -15.90 0.13 -4.36
N LEU A 123 -14.72 -0.25 -4.83
CA LEU A 123 -14.01 -1.39 -4.23
C LEU A 123 -13.37 -0.98 -2.90
N ASP A 124 -13.67 -1.74 -1.84
CA ASP A 124 -12.96 -1.67 -0.58
C ASP A 124 -11.71 -2.55 -0.63
N LEU A 125 -10.67 -2.12 0.09
CA LEU A 125 -9.42 -2.86 0.22
C LEU A 125 -9.33 -3.55 1.59
N VAL A 126 -9.09 -4.86 1.56
CA VAL A 126 -8.85 -5.70 2.72
C VAL A 126 -7.37 -6.08 2.77
N ILE A 127 -6.71 -5.79 3.88
CA ILE A 127 -5.27 -5.98 4.08
C ILE A 127 -5.02 -6.90 5.28
N GLY A 128 -4.31 -7.99 5.05
CA GLY A 128 -3.84 -8.91 6.08
C GLY A 128 -2.53 -8.45 6.73
N ALA A 129 -2.43 -8.64 8.04
CA ALA A 129 -1.22 -8.46 8.85
C ALA A 129 -1.05 -9.68 9.77
N PRO A 130 -0.67 -10.85 9.24
CA PRO A 130 -0.73 -12.14 9.93
C PRO A 130 0.27 -12.30 11.07
N GLY A 131 1.36 -11.53 11.07
CA GLY A 131 2.32 -11.55 12.16
C GLY A 131 1.83 -10.82 13.42
N LYS A 132 0.74 -10.03 13.29
CA LYS A 132 -0.09 -9.61 14.40
C LYS A 132 -1.13 -10.70 14.69
N PRO A 133 -1.34 -11.14 15.95
CA PRO A 133 -2.38 -12.12 16.24
C PRO A 133 -3.75 -11.57 15.80
N SER A 134 -4.27 -12.12 14.70
CA SER A 134 -5.64 -11.97 14.19
C SER A 134 -6.06 -10.55 13.76
N THR A 135 -5.28 -9.87 12.91
CA THR A 135 -5.68 -8.55 12.35
C THR A 135 -5.94 -8.58 10.84
N VAL A 136 -7.16 -8.20 10.47
CA VAL A 136 -7.55 -7.78 9.11
C VAL A 136 -7.92 -6.30 9.19
N ILE A 137 -7.36 -5.48 8.30
CA ILE A 137 -7.68 -4.06 8.19
C ILE A 137 -8.50 -3.88 6.91
N THR A 138 -9.73 -3.38 7.05
CA THR A 138 -10.54 -2.95 5.92
C THR A 138 -10.40 -1.44 5.78
N THR A 139 -9.93 -0.97 4.64
CA THR A 139 -9.96 0.45 4.28
C THR A 139 -11.13 0.67 3.35
N LEU A 140 -12.09 1.47 3.79
CA LEU A 140 -13.23 1.88 2.98
C LEU A 140 -12.81 2.98 2.02
N ALA A 141 -13.22 2.85 0.75
CA ALA A 141 -13.07 3.79 -0.37
C ALA A 141 -11.88 4.78 -0.27
N LEU A 142 -10.84 4.57 -1.08
CA LEU A 142 -9.76 5.54 -1.17
C LEU A 142 -10.29 6.82 -1.82
N PRO A 143 -10.07 8.01 -1.23
CA PRO A 143 -10.59 9.24 -1.79
C PRO A 143 -10.02 9.44 -3.18
N THR A 144 -10.90 9.40 -4.19
CA THR A 144 -10.62 9.88 -5.54
C THR A 144 -9.99 11.27 -5.42
N SER A 145 -8.89 11.54 -6.09
CA SER A 145 -8.33 12.88 -6.14
C SER A 145 -9.31 13.82 -6.86
N SER A 146 -10.30 14.34 -6.15
CA SER A 146 -11.08 15.49 -6.58
C SER A 146 -10.49 16.71 -5.87
N THR A 147 -9.90 17.60 -6.66
CA THR A 147 -9.57 19.00 -6.31
C THR A 147 -10.38 19.56 -5.15
N ALA A 148 -9.79 19.58 -3.96
CA ALA A 148 -10.21 20.47 -2.88
C ALA A 148 -9.44 21.77 -3.04
N THR A 149 -10.06 22.74 -3.71
CA THR A 149 -9.66 24.14 -3.59
C THR A 149 -9.78 24.53 -2.12
N GLN A 150 -8.65 24.58 -1.43
CA GLN A 150 -8.58 25.13 -0.07
C GLN A 150 -8.58 26.67 -0.22
N THR A 151 -9.76 27.27 -0.21
CA THR A 151 -9.86 28.71 0.06
C THR A 151 -9.56 28.95 1.53
N VAL A 152 -8.60 29.85 1.74
CA VAL A 152 -8.10 30.39 3.01
C VAL A 152 -9.22 30.97 3.87
#